data_AF-A0A504Y7C8-F1
#
_entry.id   AF-A0A504Y7C8-F1
#
_cell.length_a   1.000
_cell.length_b   1.000
_cell.length_c   1.000
_cell.angle_alpha   90.00
_cell.angle_beta   90.00
_cell.angle_gamma   90.00
#
_symmetry.space_group_name_H-M   'P 1'
#
loop_
_entity.id
_entity.type
_entity.pdbx_description
1 polymer ?
#
loop_
_entity_poly.entity_id
_entity_poly.type
_entity_poly.pdbx_seq_one_letter_code
_entity_poly.pdbx_strand_id
1 'polypeptide(L)'
;MVNDICFGAQRIRGCNPFMIRLCQQLPESFAAAATWIKPHLEGWTLKQLTSANRLYLLDYEIMQGLSCKRGRALCAPLVLLLHTEKRQLKPIAIQLRHEPKDTSPIFLPTDPVHIWLQAKLWVNLSDACHHMIVGRLLTHMILESVYVSLRRNLAQSHPIYQLLAPHFRSILPVTHKLKEWTFENGWIARSIQLNHKGIKQLLKRAFKQWRFDIQANLYRELESRGVYNPHGLGNYPYRQDALLIHRILEKYVNKFVRYVYPRGTEDLLQDTELQSWRHEIASPMEEGGLGLVGVPGSSTK
;
A
#
# COMPACT_ATOMS: atom_id res chain seq x y z
N MET A 1 -13.48 -18.69 -2.30
CA MET A 1 -13.42 -17.67 -3.38
C MET A 1 -14.75 -17.47 -4.13
N VAL A 2 -15.76 -18.34 -3.94
CA VAL A 2 -17.11 -18.12 -4.51
C VAL A 2 -17.89 -17.02 -3.76
N ASN A 3 -17.72 -16.92 -2.45
CA ASN A 3 -18.46 -15.97 -1.60
C ASN A 3 -17.89 -14.54 -1.67
N ASP A 4 -18.74 -13.59 -2.07
CA ASP A 4 -18.43 -12.16 -2.18
C ASP A 4 -18.10 -11.48 -0.85
N ILE A 5 -18.71 -11.93 0.24
CA ILE A 5 -18.43 -11.42 1.59
C ILE A 5 -16.98 -11.77 1.98
N CYS A 6 -16.55 -13.01 1.71
CA CYS A 6 -15.17 -13.42 1.98
C CYS A 6 -14.17 -12.65 1.09
N PHE A 7 -14.53 -12.41 -0.18
CA PHE A 7 -13.70 -11.61 -1.09
C PHE A 7 -13.49 -10.19 -0.57
N GLY A 8 -14.55 -9.52 -0.11
CA GLY A 8 -14.45 -8.17 0.46
C GLY A 8 -13.74 -8.18 1.82
N ALA A 9 -14.02 -9.16 2.69
CA ALA A 9 -13.37 -9.28 3.99
C ALA A 9 -11.84 -9.37 3.89
N GLN A 10 -11.30 -10.04 2.86
CA GLN A 10 -9.85 -10.12 2.64
C GLN A 10 -9.19 -8.75 2.37
N ARG A 11 -9.94 -7.73 1.93
CA ARG A 11 -9.41 -6.38 1.67
C ARG A 11 -9.15 -5.57 2.94
N ILE A 12 -9.66 -6.04 4.06
CA ILE A 12 -9.55 -5.39 5.36
C ILE A 12 -8.97 -6.30 6.43
N ARG A 13 -8.98 -7.63 6.21
CA ARG A 13 -8.50 -8.66 7.15
C ARG A 13 -7.49 -9.63 6.56
N GLY A 14 -7.21 -9.53 5.26
CA GLY A 14 -6.29 -10.44 4.57
C GLY A 14 -4.83 -9.96 4.61
N CYS A 15 -4.01 -10.52 3.73
CA CYS A 15 -2.57 -10.23 3.67
C CYS A 15 -2.24 -8.84 3.09
N ASN A 16 -3.15 -8.25 2.30
CA ASN A 16 -2.94 -6.95 1.66
C ASN A 16 -4.05 -5.95 2.01
N PRO A 17 -4.18 -5.55 3.29
CA PRO A 17 -5.20 -4.61 3.73
C PRO A 17 -4.97 -3.17 3.25
N PHE A 18 -3.90 -2.89 2.49
CA PHE A 18 -3.42 -1.54 2.20
C PHE A 18 -4.04 -0.92 0.92
N MET A 19 -4.64 -1.73 0.06
CA MET A 19 -5.11 -1.26 -1.26
C MET A 19 -6.48 -0.58 -1.23
N ILE A 20 -7.29 -0.87 -0.22
CA ILE A 20 -8.65 -0.34 -0.14
C ILE A 20 -8.63 1.16 0.17
N ARG A 21 -9.35 1.93 -0.64
CA ARG A 21 -9.54 3.38 -0.47
C ARG A 21 -11.01 3.76 -0.60
N LEU A 22 -11.39 4.84 0.07
CA LEU A 22 -12.72 5.42 -0.03
C LEU A 22 -12.96 5.97 -1.43
N CYS A 23 -14.13 5.68 -2.00
CA CYS A 23 -14.55 6.19 -3.30
C CYS A 23 -15.19 7.58 -3.12
N GLN A 24 -14.37 8.63 -3.16
CA GLN A 24 -14.87 10.02 -3.09
C GLN A 24 -15.55 10.45 -4.40
N GLN A 25 -14.98 10.03 -5.54
CA GLN A 25 -15.55 10.24 -6.87
C GLN A 25 -15.60 8.90 -7.58
N LEU A 26 -16.74 8.62 -8.23
CA LEU A 26 -16.92 7.40 -8.99
C LEU A 26 -16.07 7.47 -10.28
N PRO A 27 -15.23 6.45 -10.56
CA PRO A 27 -14.50 6.37 -11.82
C PRO A 27 -15.44 6.44 -13.02
N GLU A 28 -14.99 7.08 -14.11
CA GLU A 28 -15.81 7.31 -15.32
C GLU A 28 -16.41 6.03 -15.89
N SER A 29 -15.65 4.93 -15.89
CA SER A 29 -16.11 3.63 -16.37
C SER A 29 -17.31 3.11 -15.57
N PHE A 30 -17.28 3.23 -14.24
CA PHE A 30 -18.39 2.84 -13.38
C PHE A 30 -19.55 3.83 -13.43
N ALA A 31 -19.29 5.13 -13.62
CA ALA A 31 -20.33 6.12 -13.87
C ALA A 31 -21.11 5.78 -15.14
N ALA A 32 -20.42 5.39 -16.21
CA ALA A 32 -21.03 4.95 -17.47
C ALA A 32 -21.79 3.61 -17.36
N ALA A 33 -21.61 2.86 -16.27
CA ALA A 33 -22.33 1.62 -15.95
C ALA A 33 -23.28 1.77 -14.75
N ALA A 34 -23.58 3.00 -14.32
CA ALA A 34 -24.38 3.28 -13.14
C ALA A 34 -25.77 2.60 -13.17
N THR A 35 -26.39 2.50 -14.35
CA THR A 35 -27.67 1.81 -14.54
C THR A 35 -27.61 0.33 -14.21
N TRP A 36 -26.51 -0.34 -14.58
CA TRP A 36 -26.30 -1.77 -14.30
C TRP A 36 -25.84 -2.03 -12.87
N ILE A 37 -25.17 -1.07 -12.23
CA ILE A 37 -24.75 -1.17 -10.83
C ILE A 37 -25.92 -0.93 -9.87
N LYS A 38 -26.92 -0.12 -10.26
CA LYS A 38 -28.06 0.30 -9.43
C LYS A 38 -28.74 -0.84 -8.64
N PRO A 39 -28.99 -2.05 -9.19
CA PRO A 39 -29.60 -3.15 -8.44
C PRO A 39 -28.79 -3.62 -7.21
N HIS A 40 -27.50 -3.32 -7.16
CA HIS A 40 -26.58 -3.76 -6.11
C HIS A 40 -26.41 -2.76 -4.97
N LEU A 41 -27.14 -1.65 -4.99
CA LEU A 41 -26.95 -0.51 -4.07
C LEU A 41 -27.87 -0.54 -2.83
N GLU A 42 -28.54 -1.66 -2.54
CA GLU A 42 -29.44 -1.81 -1.39
C GLU A 42 -30.58 -0.75 -1.35
N GLY A 43 -31.03 -0.29 -2.53
CA GLY A 43 -32.06 0.76 -2.64
C GLY A 43 -31.53 2.20 -2.57
N TRP A 44 -30.23 2.38 -2.32
CA TRP A 44 -29.58 3.69 -2.31
C TRP A 44 -29.19 4.15 -3.72
N THR A 45 -29.03 5.45 -3.89
CA THR A 45 -28.36 6.02 -5.06
C THR A 45 -26.85 6.06 -4.86
N LEU A 46 -26.09 6.05 -5.97
CA LEU A 46 -24.62 6.21 -5.93
C LEU A 46 -24.21 7.49 -5.18
N LYS A 47 -24.93 8.59 -5.42
CA LYS A 47 -24.69 9.88 -4.74
C LYS A 47 -24.87 9.76 -3.23
N GLN A 48 -25.96 9.15 -2.76
CA GLN A 48 -26.18 8.95 -1.32
C GLN A 48 -25.10 8.05 -0.70
N LEU A 49 -24.68 6.99 -1.39
CA LEU A 49 -23.63 6.09 -0.89
C LEU A 49 -22.24 6.75 -0.85
N THR A 50 -21.91 7.58 -1.83
CA THR A 50 -20.70 8.41 -1.81
C THR A 50 -20.73 9.39 -0.63
N SER A 51 -21.83 10.13 -0.45
CA SER A 51 -21.98 11.06 0.68
C SER A 51 -21.96 10.35 2.04
N ALA A 52 -22.47 9.12 2.12
CA ALA A 52 -22.44 8.30 3.32
C ALA A 52 -21.09 7.58 3.54
N ASN A 53 -20.10 7.77 2.66
CA ASN A 53 -18.80 7.09 2.68
C ASN A 53 -18.92 5.55 2.70
N ARG A 54 -19.83 4.99 1.89
CA ARG A 54 -20.11 3.55 1.81
C ARG A 54 -19.55 2.87 0.57
N LEU A 55 -18.96 3.62 -0.36
CA LEU A 55 -18.30 3.07 -1.55
C LEU A 55 -16.78 3.09 -1.40
N TYR A 56 -16.14 2.01 -1.81
CA TYR A 56 -14.68 1.84 -1.75
C TYR A 56 -14.15 1.30 -3.07
N LEU A 57 -12.88 1.59 -3.35
CA LEU A 57 -12.17 1.15 -4.54
C LEU A 57 -10.98 0.26 -4.18
N LEU A 58 -10.72 -0.72 -5.03
CA LEU A 58 -9.39 -1.27 -5.24
C LEU A 58 -8.98 -0.90 -6.65
N ASP A 59 -7.80 -0.32 -6.80
CA ASP A 59 -7.33 0.16 -8.09
C ASP A 59 -5.86 -0.20 -8.22
N TYR A 60 -5.60 -1.06 -9.21
CA TYR A 60 -4.31 -1.64 -9.51
C TYR A 60 -3.75 -1.09 -10.84
N GLU A 61 -4.11 0.13 -11.24
CA GLU A 61 -3.63 0.79 -12.46
C GLU A 61 -2.10 0.76 -12.59
N ILE A 62 -1.38 0.82 -11.47
CA ILE A 62 0.08 0.71 -11.40
C ILE A 62 0.62 -0.56 -12.10
N MET A 63 -0.21 -1.59 -12.24
CA MET A 63 0.11 -2.88 -12.86
C MET A 63 -0.14 -2.91 -14.37
N GLN A 64 -0.68 -1.85 -14.97
CA GLN A 64 -1.01 -1.79 -16.39
C GLN A 64 0.26 -1.91 -17.25
N GLY A 65 0.24 -2.82 -18.23
CA GLY A 65 1.35 -3.02 -19.17
C GLY A 65 2.64 -3.58 -18.56
N LEU A 66 2.58 -4.21 -17.38
CA LEU A 66 3.74 -4.90 -16.82
C LEU A 66 4.13 -6.13 -17.64
N SER A 67 5.44 -6.34 -17.79
CA SER A 67 5.96 -7.49 -18.53
C SER A 67 5.76 -8.81 -17.76
N CYS A 68 5.05 -9.76 -18.39
CA CYS A 68 4.79 -11.09 -17.84
C CYS A 68 5.72 -12.15 -18.45
N LYS A 69 5.81 -13.31 -17.81
CA LYS A 69 6.49 -14.48 -18.38
C LYS A 69 5.74 -14.97 -19.63
N ARG A 70 6.45 -15.67 -20.51
CA ARG A 70 5.85 -16.28 -21.71
C ARG A 70 4.67 -17.17 -21.34
N GLY A 71 3.53 -16.97 -21.99
CA GLY A 71 2.29 -17.72 -21.75
C GLY A 71 1.54 -17.35 -20.46
N ARG A 72 2.02 -16.36 -19.71
CA ARG A 72 1.35 -15.83 -18.51
C ARG A 72 0.80 -14.45 -18.77
N ALA A 73 -0.31 -14.14 -18.11
CA ALA A 73 -0.97 -12.84 -18.21
C ALA A 73 -1.30 -12.32 -16.81
N LEU A 74 -1.42 -11.00 -16.73
CA LEU A 74 -1.81 -10.28 -15.54
C LEU A 74 -2.72 -9.13 -15.96
N CYS A 75 -3.65 -8.76 -15.09
CA CYS A 75 -4.56 -7.66 -15.32
C CYS A 75 -4.26 -6.50 -14.36
N ALA A 76 -4.80 -5.31 -14.65
CA ALA A 76 -4.77 -4.15 -13.77
C ALA A 76 -6.23 -3.84 -13.43
N PRO A 77 -6.80 -4.51 -12.42
CA PRO A 77 -8.21 -4.38 -12.17
C PRO A 77 -8.56 -3.12 -11.38
N LEU A 78 -9.73 -2.59 -11.68
CA LEU A 78 -10.46 -1.60 -10.90
C LEU A 78 -11.70 -2.28 -10.32
N VAL A 79 -11.92 -2.17 -9.02
CA VAL A 79 -13.01 -2.83 -8.30
C VAL A 79 -13.78 -1.82 -7.48
N LEU A 80 -15.10 -1.80 -7.64
CA LEU A 80 -16.02 -1.07 -6.78
C LEU A 80 -16.57 -1.99 -5.70
N LEU A 81 -16.50 -1.56 -4.45
CA LEU A 81 -17.03 -2.27 -3.30
C LEU A 81 -18.05 -1.43 -2.54
N LEU A 82 -19.10 -2.09 -2.07
CA LEU A 82 -20.12 -1.52 -1.19
C LEU A 82 -19.91 -2.01 0.24
N HIS A 83 -19.87 -1.06 1.18
CA HIS A 83 -20.05 -1.34 2.60
C HIS A 83 -21.56 -1.38 2.90
N THR A 84 -22.08 -2.58 3.07
CA THR A 84 -23.51 -2.88 3.22
C THR A 84 -24.05 -2.44 4.57
N GLU A 85 -25.38 -2.36 4.71
CA GLU A 85 -26.03 -2.02 5.99
C GLU A 85 -25.73 -3.07 7.06
N LYS A 86 -25.49 -4.32 6.63
CA LYS A 86 -25.03 -5.43 7.47
C LYS A 86 -23.54 -5.34 7.85
N ARG A 87 -22.88 -4.21 7.60
CA ARG A 87 -21.45 -3.96 7.88
C ARG A 87 -20.51 -4.98 7.22
N GLN A 88 -20.86 -5.41 6.01
CA GLN A 88 -20.05 -6.29 5.18
C GLN A 88 -19.50 -5.51 3.99
N LEU A 89 -18.30 -5.85 3.54
CA LEU A 89 -17.75 -5.30 2.31
C LEU A 89 -18.01 -6.28 1.17
N LYS A 90 -18.66 -5.84 0.09
CA LYS A 90 -18.98 -6.69 -1.07
C LYS A 90 -18.52 -6.04 -2.38
N PRO A 91 -17.87 -6.78 -3.28
CA PRO A 91 -17.64 -6.32 -4.64
C PRO A 91 -18.97 -6.16 -5.38
N ILE A 92 -19.16 -5.03 -6.06
CA ILE A 92 -20.37 -4.74 -6.85
C ILE A 92 -20.07 -4.47 -8.33
N ALA A 93 -18.82 -4.16 -8.68
CA ALA A 93 -18.36 -4.09 -10.06
C ALA A 93 -16.86 -4.39 -10.16
N ILE A 94 -16.44 -5.06 -11.22
CA ILE A 94 -15.03 -5.31 -11.53
C ILE A 94 -14.78 -4.96 -12.99
N GLN A 95 -13.79 -4.12 -13.25
CA GLN A 95 -13.21 -3.90 -14.57
C GLN A 95 -11.79 -4.45 -14.56
N LEU A 96 -11.43 -5.35 -15.48
CA LEU A 96 -10.12 -6.03 -15.44
C LEU A 96 -8.98 -5.23 -16.09
N ARG A 97 -9.27 -4.22 -16.91
CA ARG A 97 -8.26 -3.38 -17.58
C ARG A 97 -8.66 -1.91 -17.50
N HIS A 98 -7.70 -1.02 -17.28
CA HIS A 98 -7.89 0.44 -17.30
C HIS A 98 -7.93 0.98 -18.74
N GLU A 99 -8.81 0.43 -19.57
CA GLU A 99 -9.06 0.90 -20.93
C GLU A 99 -10.48 1.47 -21.05
N PRO A 100 -10.77 2.34 -22.04
CA PRO A 100 -12.11 2.87 -22.26
C PRO A 100 -13.18 1.78 -22.37
N LYS A 101 -14.44 2.14 -22.05
CA LYS A 101 -15.59 1.23 -21.94
C LYS A 101 -15.79 0.31 -23.15
N ASP A 102 -15.42 0.76 -24.34
CA ASP A 102 -15.61 0.00 -25.58
C ASP A 102 -14.61 -1.17 -25.73
N THR A 103 -13.55 -1.25 -24.92
CA THR A 103 -12.55 -2.32 -24.99
C THR A 103 -12.43 -3.19 -23.73
N SER A 104 -12.94 -2.74 -22.57
CA SER A 104 -12.91 -3.54 -21.33
C SER A 104 -14.30 -3.70 -20.70
N PRO A 105 -14.86 -4.93 -20.65
CA PRO A 105 -16.16 -5.16 -20.02
C PRO A 105 -16.12 -4.95 -18.52
N ILE A 106 -17.25 -4.47 -17.98
CA ILE A 106 -17.50 -4.37 -16.54
C ILE A 106 -18.30 -5.60 -16.13
N PHE A 107 -17.72 -6.38 -15.22
CA PHE A 107 -18.33 -7.56 -14.64
C PHE A 107 -19.10 -7.22 -13.38
N LEU A 108 -20.26 -7.85 -13.20
CA LEU A 108 -21.20 -7.60 -12.12
C LEU A 108 -21.57 -8.91 -11.40
N PRO A 109 -22.05 -8.84 -10.14
CA PRO A 109 -22.52 -10.03 -9.42
C PRO A 109 -23.71 -10.74 -10.09
N THR A 110 -24.45 -10.08 -11.00
CA THR A 110 -25.54 -10.68 -11.80
C THR A 110 -25.06 -11.48 -13.01
N ASP A 111 -23.78 -11.37 -13.39
CA ASP A 111 -23.24 -12.15 -14.50
C ASP A 111 -23.28 -13.65 -14.17
N PRO A 112 -23.19 -14.53 -15.19
CA PRO A 112 -23.11 -15.96 -14.95
C PRO A 112 -22.03 -16.29 -13.91
N VAL A 113 -22.34 -17.18 -12.96
CA VAL A 113 -21.53 -17.44 -11.76
C VAL A 113 -20.05 -17.68 -12.08
N HIS A 114 -19.76 -18.40 -13.16
CA HIS A 114 -18.39 -18.70 -13.59
C HIS A 114 -17.64 -17.45 -14.12
N ILE A 115 -18.33 -16.52 -14.77
CA ILE A 115 -17.77 -15.25 -15.25
C ILE A 115 -17.43 -14.34 -14.06
N TRP A 116 -18.37 -14.16 -13.13
CA TRP A 116 -18.13 -13.35 -11.92
C TRP A 116 -17.01 -13.94 -11.04
N LEU A 117 -16.98 -15.27 -10.90
CA LEU A 117 -15.89 -15.96 -10.23
C LEU A 117 -14.55 -15.70 -10.91
N GLN A 118 -14.48 -15.81 -12.24
CA GLN A 118 -13.25 -15.56 -12.99
C GLN A 118 -12.75 -14.12 -12.82
N ALA A 119 -13.65 -13.13 -12.85
CA ALA A 119 -13.29 -11.73 -12.59
C ALA A 119 -12.65 -11.55 -11.21
N LYS A 120 -13.24 -12.14 -10.15
CA LYS A 120 -12.67 -12.12 -8.80
C LYS A 120 -11.33 -12.84 -8.70
N LEU A 121 -11.15 -13.97 -9.40
CA LEU A 121 -9.88 -14.69 -9.44
C LEU A 121 -8.76 -13.85 -10.07
N TRP A 122 -9.07 -13.12 -11.14
CA TRP A 122 -8.15 -12.16 -11.75
C TRP A 122 -7.76 -11.03 -10.79
N VAL A 123 -8.71 -10.49 -10.03
CA VAL A 123 -8.40 -9.51 -8.98
C VAL A 123 -7.46 -10.10 -7.93
N ASN A 124 -7.72 -11.32 -7.45
CA ASN A 124 -6.84 -11.98 -6.47
C ASN A 124 -5.44 -12.22 -7.01
N LEU A 125 -5.31 -12.55 -8.29
CA LEU A 125 -4.02 -12.74 -8.94
C LEU A 125 -3.21 -11.43 -8.97
N SER A 126 -3.84 -10.32 -9.34
CA SER A 126 -3.22 -8.99 -9.31
C SER A 126 -2.89 -8.54 -7.89
N ASP A 127 -3.81 -8.73 -6.95
CA ASP A 127 -3.60 -8.40 -5.53
C ASP A 127 -2.42 -9.16 -4.92
N ALA A 128 -2.33 -10.47 -5.14
CA ALA A 128 -1.23 -11.29 -4.64
C ALA A 128 0.12 -10.87 -5.24
N CYS A 129 0.14 -10.58 -6.54
CA CYS A 129 1.31 -10.10 -7.26
C CYS A 129 1.78 -8.73 -6.74
N HIS A 130 0.84 -7.78 -6.58
CA HIS A 130 1.10 -6.47 -6.01
C HIS A 130 1.62 -6.57 -4.58
N HIS A 131 0.95 -7.31 -3.72
CA HIS A 131 1.35 -7.52 -2.32
C HIS A 131 2.77 -8.08 -2.20
N MET A 132 3.13 -9.07 -3.03
CA MET A 132 4.47 -9.66 -2.96
C MET A 132 5.56 -8.67 -3.37
N ILE A 133 5.34 -7.91 -4.45
CA ILE A 133 6.37 -7.01 -4.99
C ILE A 133 6.40 -5.66 -4.27
N VAL A 134 5.24 -5.00 -4.16
CA VAL A 134 5.14 -3.67 -3.56
C VAL A 134 4.99 -3.78 -2.05
N GLY A 135 4.04 -4.57 -1.56
CA GLY A 135 3.76 -4.67 -0.12
C GLY A 135 4.91 -5.27 0.69
N ARG A 136 5.66 -6.22 0.11
CA ARG A 136 6.78 -6.91 0.78
C ARG A 136 8.14 -6.47 0.28
N LEU A 137 8.48 -6.78 -0.98
CA LEU A 137 9.85 -6.56 -1.47
C LEU A 137 10.26 -5.08 -1.42
N LEU A 138 9.42 -4.16 -1.89
CA LEU A 138 9.74 -2.72 -1.83
C LEU A 138 9.91 -2.23 -0.39
N THR A 139 9.01 -2.60 0.53
CA THR A 139 9.12 -2.25 1.96
C THR A 139 10.46 -2.71 2.55
N HIS A 140 10.86 -3.95 2.26
CA HIS A 140 12.15 -4.50 2.70
C HIS A 140 13.36 -3.75 2.12
N MET A 141 13.29 -3.34 0.85
CA MET A 141 14.34 -2.56 0.20
C MET A 141 14.46 -1.15 0.77
N ILE A 142 13.34 -0.48 1.07
CA ILE A 142 13.35 0.85 1.72
C ILE A 142 13.90 0.75 3.15
N LEU A 143 13.48 -0.25 3.92
CA LEU A 143 13.99 -0.42 5.29
C LEU A 143 15.48 -0.80 5.31
N GLU A 144 15.94 -1.62 4.36
CA GLU A 144 17.36 -1.91 4.19
C GLU A 144 18.16 -0.65 3.88
N SER A 145 17.70 0.21 2.97
CA SER A 145 18.41 1.45 2.63
C SER A 145 18.46 2.43 3.79
N VAL A 146 17.35 2.60 4.51
CA VAL A 146 17.30 3.41 5.74
C VAL A 146 18.26 2.88 6.80
N TYR A 147 18.37 1.56 6.97
CA TYR A 147 19.31 0.95 7.92
C TYR A 147 20.77 1.12 7.51
N VAL A 148 21.10 0.95 6.23
CA VAL A 148 22.46 1.18 5.72
C VAL A 148 22.84 2.64 5.94
N SER A 149 21.93 3.57 5.67
CA SER A 149 22.14 5.00 5.93
C SER A 149 22.31 5.30 7.41
N LEU A 150 21.51 4.66 8.29
CA LEU A 150 21.64 4.78 9.75
C LEU A 150 23.05 4.36 10.21
N ARG A 151 23.57 3.25 9.67
CA ARG A 151 24.90 2.70 9.99
C ARG A 151 26.05 3.56 9.49
N ARG A 152 25.85 4.36 8.44
CA ARG A 152 26.86 5.27 7.88
C ARG A 152 26.94 6.59 8.66
N ASN A 153 25.80 7.05 9.17
CA ASN A 153 25.67 8.42 9.69
C ASN A 153 25.62 8.50 11.21
N LEU A 154 25.14 7.47 11.92
CA LEU A 154 25.09 7.46 13.38
C LEU A 154 26.13 6.52 13.98
N ALA A 155 26.89 7.03 14.94
CA ALA A 155 27.78 6.22 15.76
C ALA A 155 27.00 5.17 16.55
N GLN A 156 27.63 4.03 16.86
CA GLN A 156 26.95 2.99 17.66
C GLN A 156 26.59 3.51 19.07
N SER A 157 27.34 4.46 19.61
CA SER A 157 27.03 5.13 20.88
C SER A 157 25.89 6.14 20.79
N HIS A 158 25.47 6.53 19.59
CA HIS A 158 24.43 7.54 19.40
C HIS A 158 23.09 7.04 19.98
N PRO A 159 22.37 7.83 20.80
CA PRO A 159 21.14 7.36 21.45
C PRO A 159 20.05 6.91 20.47
N ILE A 160 19.89 7.62 19.34
CA ILE A 160 18.95 7.21 18.29
C ILE A 160 19.38 5.91 17.59
N TYR A 161 20.68 5.67 17.45
CA TYR A 161 21.17 4.39 16.93
C TYR A 161 20.80 3.24 17.88
N GLN A 162 21.04 3.41 19.18
CA GLN A 162 20.71 2.42 20.21
C GLN A 162 19.20 2.12 20.26
N LEU A 163 18.36 3.16 20.07
CA LEU A 163 16.92 2.99 19.97
C LEU A 163 16.50 2.17 18.75
N LEU A 164 17.10 2.43 17.58
CA LEU A 164 16.66 1.85 16.30
C LEU A 164 17.31 0.50 15.98
N ALA A 165 18.55 0.25 16.39
CA ALA A 165 19.32 -0.93 16.02
C ALA A 165 18.58 -2.27 16.28
N PRO A 166 17.86 -2.46 17.41
CA PRO A 166 17.09 -3.70 17.65
C PRO A 166 16.01 -3.96 16.58
N HIS A 167 15.41 -2.91 16.01
CA HIS A 167 14.35 -3.02 14.99
C HIS A 167 14.88 -3.47 13.62
N PHE A 168 16.20 -3.41 13.39
CA PHE A 168 16.84 -3.81 12.14
C PHE A 168 17.63 -5.11 12.22
N ARG A 169 17.58 -5.84 13.35
CA ARG A 169 18.42 -7.03 13.64
C ARG A 169 18.50 -8.06 12.51
N SER A 170 17.45 -8.22 11.72
CA SER A 170 17.38 -9.22 10.63
C SER A 170 17.11 -8.61 9.25
N ILE A 171 17.12 -7.28 9.09
CA ILE A 171 16.70 -6.67 7.83
C ILE A 171 17.60 -7.07 6.67
N LEU A 172 18.92 -7.03 6.84
CA LEU A 172 19.89 -7.36 5.79
C LEU A 172 19.76 -8.82 5.28
N PRO A 173 19.88 -9.86 6.14
CA PRO A 173 19.80 -11.25 5.66
C PRO A 173 18.43 -11.59 5.09
N VAL A 174 17.35 -11.06 5.66
CA VAL A 174 15.98 -11.30 5.14
C VAL A 174 15.78 -10.62 3.79
N THR A 175 16.19 -9.36 3.64
CA THR A 175 16.05 -8.64 2.37
C THR A 175 16.93 -9.26 1.28
N HIS A 176 18.14 -9.73 1.61
CA HIS A 176 18.97 -10.51 0.69
C HIS A 176 18.25 -11.76 0.19
N LYS A 177 17.72 -12.59 1.10
CA LYS A 177 16.97 -13.80 0.73
C LYS A 177 15.70 -13.50 -0.07
N LEU A 178 15.00 -12.41 0.23
CA LEU A 178 13.82 -12.00 -0.51
C LEU A 178 14.16 -11.60 -1.96
N LYS A 179 15.28 -10.90 -2.17
CA LYS A 179 15.80 -10.57 -3.52
C LYS A 179 16.19 -11.84 -4.27
N GLU A 180 16.94 -12.74 -3.66
CA GLU A 180 17.30 -14.05 -4.24
C GLU A 180 16.05 -14.81 -4.68
N TRP A 181 15.05 -14.94 -3.80
CA TRP A 181 13.81 -15.65 -4.12
C TRP A 181 13.00 -15.01 -5.24
N THR A 182 13.13 -13.69 -5.43
CA THR A 182 12.36 -12.91 -6.40
C THR A 182 13.07 -12.78 -7.76
N PHE A 183 14.41 -12.76 -7.79
CA PHE A 183 15.18 -12.48 -9.00
C PHE A 183 16.06 -13.65 -9.47
N GLU A 184 16.50 -14.55 -8.60
CA GLU A 184 17.49 -15.59 -8.90
C GLU A 184 16.84 -16.96 -9.12
N ASN A 185 15.78 -17.01 -9.93
CA ASN A 185 14.99 -18.23 -10.18
C ASN A 185 14.43 -18.91 -8.92
N GLY A 186 14.36 -18.21 -7.79
CA GLY A 186 13.79 -18.73 -6.56
C GLY A 186 12.26 -18.92 -6.61
N TRP A 187 11.68 -19.37 -5.49
CA TRP A 187 10.29 -19.82 -5.50
C TRP A 187 9.28 -18.70 -5.82
N ILE A 188 9.50 -17.46 -5.37
CA ILE A 188 8.66 -16.30 -5.74
C ILE A 188 8.76 -16.05 -7.24
N ALA A 189 10.00 -16.02 -7.75
CA ALA A 189 10.30 -15.83 -9.16
C ALA A 189 9.62 -16.88 -10.03
N ARG A 190 9.37 -18.11 -9.55
CA ARG A 190 8.63 -19.16 -10.29
C ARG A 190 7.11 -19.04 -10.17
N SER A 191 6.61 -18.62 -9.02
CA SER A 191 5.17 -18.59 -8.69
C SER A 191 4.43 -17.34 -9.19
N ILE A 192 5.11 -16.20 -9.35
CA ILE A 192 4.47 -14.95 -9.81
C ILE A 192 4.27 -14.90 -11.33
N GLN A 193 3.36 -14.04 -11.81
CA GLN A 193 3.10 -13.83 -13.25
C GLN A 193 4.19 -13.02 -13.95
N LEU A 194 4.76 -12.05 -13.23
CA LEU A 194 5.75 -11.12 -13.76
C LEU A 194 7.07 -11.82 -14.07
N ASN A 195 7.74 -11.34 -15.12
CA ASN A 195 9.14 -11.65 -15.35
C ASN A 195 10.04 -10.61 -14.64
N HIS A 196 11.36 -10.77 -14.73
CA HIS A 196 12.32 -9.87 -14.12
C HIS A 196 12.13 -8.39 -14.52
N LYS A 197 11.80 -8.13 -15.80
CA LYS A 197 11.50 -6.77 -16.30
C LYS A 197 10.23 -6.22 -15.66
N GLY A 198 9.16 -7.01 -15.58
CA GLY A 198 7.88 -6.62 -14.96
C GLY A 198 8.03 -6.30 -13.48
N ILE A 199 8.82 -7.08 -12.74
CA ILE A 199 9.09 -6.81 -11.32
C ILE A 199 9.81 -5.47 -11.16
N LYS A 200 10.88 -5.22 -11.93
CA LYS A 200 11.60 -3.94 -11.91
C LYS A 200 10.71 -2.75 -12.29
N GLN A 201 9.84 -2.91 -13.29
CA GLN A 201 8.86 -1.89 -13.68
C GLN A 201 7.93 -1.54 -12.51
N LEU A 202 7.36 -2.55 -11.85
CA LEU A 202 6.44 -2.34 -10.73
C LEU A 202 7.15 -1.68 -9.54
N LEU A 203 8.35 -2.16 -9.16
CA LEU A 203 9.15 -1.55 -8.10
C LEU A 203 9.45 -0.08 -8.41
N LYS A 204 9.89 0.24 -9.64
CA LYS A 204 10.20 1.62 -10.05
C LYS A 204 8.96 2.52 -9.96
N ARG A 205 7.81 2.06 -10.46
CA ARG A 205 6.55 2.82 -10.42
C ARG A 205 6.10 3.06 -8.97
N ALA A 206 6.15 2.02 -8.15
CA ALA A 206 5.72 2.09 -6.75
C ALA A 206 6.64 2.97 -5.92
N PHE A 207 7.96 2.86 -6.09
CA PHE A 207 8.93 3.73 -5.41
C PHE A 207 8.72 5.20 -5.78
N LYS A 208 8.45 5.51 -7.05
CA LYS A 208 8.14 6.89 -7.50
C LYS A 208 6.87 7.47 -6.84
N GLN A 209 5.91 6.62 -6.50
CA GLN A 209 4.66 7.03 -5.82
C GLN A 209 4.79 7.02 -4.28
N TRP A 210 5.86 6.44 -3.75
CA TRP A 210 6.06 6.29 -2.32
C TRP A 210 6.59 7.59 -1.71
N ARG A 211 6.00 8.02 -0.60
CA ARG A 211 6.43 9.20 0.16
C ARG A 211 6.59 8.86 1.63
N PHE A 212 7.65 9.39 2.23
CA PHE A 212 7.97 9.16 3.64
C PHE A 212 6.91 9.74 4.57
N ASP A 213 6.45 10.97 4.32
CA ASP A 213 5.42 11.66 5.12
C ASP A 213 4.04 10.99 5.07
N ILE A 214 3.77 10.15 4.06
CA ILE A 214 2.51 9.43 3.91
C ILE A 214 2.68 7.97 4.34
N GLN A 215 3.48 7.17 3.63
CA GLN A 215 3.52 5.72 3.83
C GLN A 215 4.29 5.30 5.09
N ALA A 216 5.22 6.11 5.61
CA ALA A 216 5.88 5.81 6.88
C ALA A 216 5.07 6.29 8.10
N ASN A 217 3.98 7.05 7.89
CA ASN A 217 3.11 7.55 8.95
C ASN A 217 1.74 6.89 8.88
N LEU A 218 1.41 6.03 9.85
CA LEU A 218 0.17 5.28 9.87
C LEU A 218 -1.09 6.16 9.76
N TYR A 219 -1.13 7.30 10.44
CA TYR A 219 -2.27 8.20 10.39
C TYR A 219 -2.45 8.80 9.00
N ARG A 220 -1.36 9.33 8.42
CA ARG A 220 -1.37 9.92 7.08
C ARG A 220 -1.69 8.90 5.99
N GLU A 221 -1.18 7.68 6.13
CA GLU A 221 -1.48 6.57 5.22
C GLU A 221 -2.99 6.27 5.20
N LEU A 222 -3.61 6.11 6.38
CA LEU A 222 -5.04 5.86 6.52
C LEU A 222 -5.91 7.03 6.04
N GLU A 223 -5.47 8.27 6.31
CA GLU A 223 -6.11 9.51 5.85
C GLU A 223 -6.07 9.62 4.32
N SER A 224 -4.92 9.35 3.70
CA SER A 224 -4.73 9.41 2.25
C SER A 224 -5.66 8.47 1.49
N ARG A 225 -6.01 7.34 2.11
CA ARG A 225 -6.99 6.37 1.58
C ARG A 225 -8.42 6.64 2.00
N GLY A 226 -8.68 7.63 2.86
CA GLY A 226 -10.02 7.93 3.38
C GLY A 226 -10.59 6.84 4.30
N VAL A 227 -9.74 5.98 4.86
CA VAL A 227 -10.15 4.84 5.73
C VAL A 227 -9.77 5.06 7.20
N TYR A 228 -9.27 6.23 7.56
CA TYR A 228 -8.97 6.58 8.95
C TYR A 228 -10.22 6.58 9.85
N ASN A 229 -11.35 7.11 9.37
CA ASN A 229 -12.56 7.29 10.17
C ASN A 229 -13.12 5.93 10.68
N PRO A 230 -13.17 5.71 12.01
CA PRO A 230 -13.67 4.46 12.59
C PRO A 230 -15.18 4.26 12.36
N HIS A 231 -15.96 5.32 12.18
CA HIS A 231 -17.39 5.26 11.91
C HIS A 231 -17.74 4.96 10.44
N GLY A 232 -16.78 5.10 9.52
CA GLY A 232 -16.95 4.72 8.13
C GLY A 232 -16.79 3.20 7.94
N LEU A 233 -15.58 2.78 7.58
CA LEU A 233 -15.24 1.36 7.42
C LEU A 233 -15.01 0.71 8.80
N GLY A 234 -16.07 0.47 9.57
CA GLY A 234 -15.96 0.07 10.97
C GLY A 234 -15.25 -1.27 11.22
N ASN A 235 -15.43 -2.23 10.32
CA ASN A 235 -14.95 -3.62 10.48
C ASN A 235 -13.55 -3.86 9.92
N TYR A 236 -12.60 -2.95 10.20
CA TYR A 236 -11.23 -2.96 9.66
C TYR A 236 -10.15 -3.23 10.74
N PRO A 237 -9.81 -4.50 11.04
CA PRO A 237 -8.97 -4.85 12.18
C PRO A 237 -7.53 -4.37 12.06
N TYR A 238 -6.92 -4.44 10.86
CA TYR A 238 -5.57 -3.92 10.65
C TYR A 238 -5.43 -2.48 11.16
N ARG A 239 -6.39 -1.60 10.82
CA ARG A 239 -6.39 -0.21 11.29
C ARG A 239 -6.51 -0.13 12.80
N GLN A 240 -7.42 -0.89 13.41
CA GLN A 240 -7.67 -0.85 14.86
C GLN A 240 -6.40 -1.24 15.62
N ASP A 241 -5.79 -2.36 15.24
CA ASP A 241 -4.60 -2.90 15.91
C ASP A 241 -3.38 -2.02 15.65
N ALA A 242 -3.19 -1.57 14.40
CA ALA A 242 -2.06 -0.72 14.04
C ALA A 242 -2.11 0.62 14.78
N LEU A 243 -3.28 1.26 14.92
CA LEU A 243 -3.41 2.53 15.64
C LEU A 243 -3.11 2.38 17.13
N LEU A 244 -3.51 1.25 17.72
CA LEU A 244 -3.21 0.94 19.12
C LEU A 244 -1.69 0.80 19.33
N ILE A 245 -1.04 -0.04 18.51
CA ILE A 245 0.41 -0.28 18.59
C ILE A 245 1.18 1.01 18.32
N HIS A 246 0.80 1.76 17.28
CA HIS A 246 1.44 3.01 16.91
C HIS A 246 1.38 4.02 18.05
N ARG A 247 0.24 4.19 18.73
CA ARG A 247 0.11 5.10 19.87
C ARG A 247 1.06 4.73 21.01
N ILE A 248 1.25 3.44 21.28
CA ILE A 248 2.17 2.96 22.32
C ILE A 248 3.61 3.29 21.93
N LEU A 249 4.00 2.97 20.69
CA LEU A 249 5.34 3.25 20.18
C LEU A 249 5.64 4.74 20.12
N GLU A 250 4.68 5.54 19.65
CA GLU A 250 4.77 7.00 19.59
C GLU A 250 4.99 7.60 20.99
N LYS A 251 4.25 7.14 22.01
CA LYS A 251 4.45 7.59 23.39
C LYS A 251 5.83 7.23 23.92
N TYR A 252 6.30 6.01 23.64
CA TYR A 252 7.62 5.54 24.05
C TYR A 252 8.74 6.34 23.39
N VAL A 253 8.71 6.45 22.06
CA VAL A 253 9.73 7.17 21.27
C VAL A 253 9.74 8.65 21.63
N ASN A 254 8.58 9.30 21.79
CA ASN A 254 8.52 10.70 22.20
C ASN A 254 9.13 10.93 23.58
N LYS A 255 8.91 10.03 24.54
CA LYS A 255 9.52 10.12 25.87
C LYS A 255 11.04 9.97 25.78
N PHE A 256 11.53 9.01 24.97
CA PHE A 256 12.96 8.80 24.76
C PHE A 256 13.62 10.02 24.10
N VAL A 257 13.05 10.52 23.00
CA VAL A 257 13.59 11.68 22.27
C VAL A 257 13.62 12.93 23.17
N ARG A 258 12.59 13.18 23.97
CA ARG A 258 12.59 14.31 24.94
C ARG A 258 13.62 14.15 26.06
N TYR A 259 13.98 12.92 26.42
CA TYR A 259 15.03 12.66 27.39
C TYR A 259 16.41 12.91 26.80
N VAL A 260 16.64 12.51 25.55
CA VAL A 260 17.92 12.70 24.85
C VAL A 260 18.13 14.16 24.42
N TYR A 261 17.06 14.83 24.00
CA TYR A 261 17.07 16.21 23.47
C TYR A 261 16.20 17.13 24.34
N PRO A 262 16.64 17.48 25.57
CA PRO A 262 15.84 18.24 26.54
C PRO A 262 15.53 19.68 26.09
N ARG A 263 16.41 20.31 25.30
CA ARG A 263 16.19 21.65 24.70
C ARG A 263 15.40 21.58 23.39
N GLY A 264 14.95 20.39 22.99
CA GLY A 264 14.09 20.17 21.83
C GLY A 264 14.77 20.54 20.51
N THR A 265 14.19 21.51 19.78
CA THR A 265 14.67 21.90 18.44
C THR A 265 16.13 22.35 18.42
N GLU A 266 16.60 23.02 19.48
CA GLU A 266 18.00 23.46 19.55
C GLU A 266 18.97 22.28 19.52
N ASP A 267 18.76 21.27 20.38
CA ASP A 267 19.62 20.08 20.40
C ASP A 267 19.54 19.30 19.08
N LEU A 268 18.33 19.18 18.50
CA LEU A 268 18.13 18.45 17.24
C LEU A 268 18.87 19.10 16.06
N LEU A 269 18.93 20.44 16.01
CA LEU A 269 19.65 21.16 14.96
C LEU A 269 21.18 21.10 15.14
N GLN A 270 21.65 20.95 16.38
CA GLN A 270 23.07 20.84 16.70
C GLN A 270 23.62 19.41 16.51
N ASP A 271 22.75 18.40 16.45
CA ASP A 271 23.12 17.00 16.23
C ASP A 271 23.51 16.73 14.76
N THR A 272 24.81 16.83 14.48
CA THR A 272 25.35 16.69 13.12
C THR A 272 25.21 15.28 12.55
N GLU A 273 25.26 14.24 13.39
CA GLU A 273 25.06 12.85 12.96
C GLU A 273 23.61 12.64 12.50
N LEU A 274 22.64 13.10 13.30
CA LEU A 274 21.22 13.05 12.96
C LEU A 274 20.89 13.87 11.71
N GLN A 275 21.46 15.07 11.59
CA GLN A 275 21.27 15.90 10.40
C GLN A 275 21.86 15.24 9.15
N SER A 276 23.04 14.61 9.24
CA SER A 276 23.68 13.90 8.14
C SER A 276 22.86 12.69 7.70
N TRP A 277 22.37 11.89 8.66
CA TRP A 277 21.49 10.76 8.38
C TRP A 277 20.21 11.20 7.65
N ARG A 278 19.56 12.24 8.17
CA ARG A 278 18.35 12.81 7.59
C ARG A 278 18.60 13.38 6.20
N HIS A 279 19.75 14.03 5.98
CA HIS A 279 20.16 14.54 4.67
C HIS A 279 20.35 13.38 3.67
N GLU A 280 21.12 12.34 4.02
CA GLU A 280 21.35 11.19 3.12
C GLU A 280 20.03 10.50 2.74
N ILE A 281 19.06 10.37 3.67
CA ILE A 281 17.74 9.81 3.36
C ILE A 281 16.99 10.66 2.32
N ALA A 282 17.04 11.99 2.45
CA ALA A 282 16.27 12.92 1.61
C ALA A 282 16.95 13.25 0.27
N SER A 283 18.28 13.15 0.19
CA SER A 283 19.03 13.54 -1.01
C SER A 283 18.73 12.61 -2.19
N PRO A 284 18.77 13.13 -3.44
CA PRO A 284 18.60 12.33 -4.65
C PRO A 284 19.56 11.13 -4.72
N MET A 285 19.13 10.06 -5.41
CA MET A 285 19.96 8.86 -5.57
C MET A 285 21.23 9.15 -6.39
N GLU A 286 21.16 10.12 -7.31
CA GLU A 286 22.27 10.58 -8.14
C GLU A 286 23.37 11.28 -7.33
N GLU A 287 23.01 11.84 -6.17
CA GLU A 287 23.93 12.51 -5.23
C GLU A 287 24.40 11.56 -4.11
N GLY A 288 24.08 10.26 -4.22
CA GLY A 288 24.42 9.25 -3.21
C GLY A 288 23.46 9.16 -2.03
N GLY A 289 22.32 9.84 -2.09
CA GLY A 289 21.23 9.70 -1.12
C GLY A 289 20.26 8.56 -1.43
N LEU A 290 19.16 8.49 -0.70
CA LEU A 290 18.13 7.44 -0.88
C LEU A 290 16.98 7.86 -1.81
N GLY A 291 16.86 9.15 -2.14
CA GLY A 291 15.79 9.69 -2.98
C GLY A 291 14.39 9.61 -2.36
N LEU A 292 14.27 9.51 -1.03
CA LEU A 292 12.96 9.46 -0.37
C LEU A 292 12.36 10.87 -0.31
N VAL A 293 11.21 11.04 -0.93
CA VAL A 293 10.44 12.29 -0.90
C VAL A 293 9.58 12.38 0.35
N GLY A 294 9.34 13.60 0.85
CA GLY A 294 8.52 13.84 2.04
C GLY A 294 9.22 13.55 3.37
N VAL A 295 10.55 13.53 3.40
CA VAL A 295 11.32 13.41 4.65
C VAL A 295 11.19 14.71 5.44
N PRO A 296 10.76 14.69 6.73
CA PRO A 296 10.49 15.92 7.47
C PRO A 296 11.62 16.96 7.46
N GLY A 297 11.24 18.19 7.13
CA GLY A 297 12.06 19.40 7.03
C GLY A 297 13.11 19.41 5.90
N SER A 298 13.02 18.51 4.93
CA SER A 298 13.68 18.72 3.64
C SER A 298 13.11 19.98 2.99
N SER A 299 13.97 20.88 2.50
CA SER A 299 13.56 22.07 1.74
C SER A 299 13.15 21.73 0.30
N THR A 300 13.33 20.48 -0.12
CA THR A 300 12.87 19.96 -1.40
C THR A 300 11.34 19.80 -1.39
N LYS A 301 10.68 20.78 -2.00
CA LYS A 301 9.27 20.73 -2.42
C LYS A 301 9.01 19.60 -3.42
#